data_AF-A0A975B034-F1
#
_entry.id   AF-A0A975B034-F1
#
_cell.length_a   1.000
_cell.length_b   1.000
_cell.length_c   1.000
_cell.angle_alpha   90.00
_cell.angle_beta   90.00
_cell.angle_gamma   90.00
#
_symmetry.space_group_name_H-M   'P 1'
#
loop_
_entity.id
_entity.type
_entity.pdbx_description
1 polymer ?
#
loop_
_entity_poly.entity_id
_entity_poly.type
_entity_poly.pdbx_seq_one_letter_code
_entity_poly.pdbx_strand_id
1 'polypeptide(L)'
;MQTLTLANIYELQGLKEEALEIYKEILKKDPHNSDAKIAIRRLSGMRKKFLKVNSQMKDFFLKMDTDVEFNEFERWLLKAWN
;
A
#
# COMPACT_ATOMS: atom_id res chain seq x y z
N MET A 1 -21.40 -0.46 -12.91
CA MET A 1 -21.66 -1.32 -11.74
C MET A 1 -20.33 -1.94 -11.31
N GLN A 2 -20.01 -1.91 -10.01
CA GLN A 2 -18.82 -2.63 -9.50
C GLN A 2 -19.16 -4.12 -9.41
N THR A 3 -18.34 -4.97 -10.01
CA THR A 3 -18.55 -6.41 -10.07
C THR A 3 -17.32 -7.14 -9.53
N LEU A 4 -17.53 -8.36 -9.02
CA LEU A 4 -16.43 -9.23 -8.59
C LEU A 4 -15.41 -9.46 -9.72
N THR A 5 -15.88 -9.56 -10.95
CA THR A 5 -15.04 -9.75 -12.13
C THR A 5 -14.09 -8.56 -12.34
N LEU A 6 -14.58 -7.33 -12.20
CA LEU A 6 -13.76 -6.14 -12.36
C LEU A 6 -12.65 -6.08 -11.29
N ALA A 7 -13.01 -6.36 -10.03
CA ALA A 7 -12.04 -6.40 -8.93
C ALA A 7 -10.97 -7.48 -9.14
N ASN A 8 -11.37 -8.67 -9.61
CA ASN A 8 -10.44 -9.75 -9.92
C ASN A 8 -9.47 -9.38 -11.07
N ILE A 9 -9.96 -8.72 -12.13
CA ILE A 9 -9.10 -8.27 -13.24
C ILE A 9 -8.03 -7.31 -12.72
N TYR A 10 -8.43 -6.33 -11.91
CA TYR A 10 -7.51 -5.33 -11.35
C TYR A 10 -6.49 -6.00 -10.42
N GLU A 11 -6.91 -6.97 -9.61
CA GLU A 11 -6.03 -7.74 -8.76
C GLU A 11 -4.98 -8.52 -9.58
N LEU A 12 -5.38 -9.18 -10.67
CA LEU A 12 -4.49 -9.91 -11.58
C LEU A 12 -3.49 -8.99 -12.30
N GLN A 13 -3.87 -7.74 -12.57
CA GLN A 13 -3.00 -6.72 -13.15
C GLN A 13 -2.02 -6.11 -12.14
N GLY A 14 -2.11 -6.50 -10.87
CA GLY A 14 -1.28 -5.94 -9.79
C GLY A 14 -1.82 -4.63 -9.20
N LEU A 15 -2.95 -4.13 -9.69
CA LEU A 15 -3.69 -2.96 -9.21
C LEU A 15 -4.47 -3.32 -7.93
N LYS A 16 -3.72 -3.72 -6.90
CA LYS A 16 -4.24 -4.32 -5.67
C LYS A 16 -5.01 -3.32 -4.82
N GLU A 17 -4.67 -2.04 -4.88
CA GLU A 17 -5.35 -1.00 -4.10
C GLU A 17 -6.72 -0.68 -4.71
N GLU A 18 -6.77 -0.55 -6.02
CA GLU A 18 -7.98 -0.31 -6.80
C GLU A 18 -8.93 -1.51 -6.72
N ALA A 19 -8.40 -2.73 -6.83
CA ALA A 19 -9.18 -3.96 -6.61
C ALA A 19 -9.80 -4.00 -5.21
N LEU A 20 -9.02 -3.65 -4.19
CA LEU A 20 -9.46 -3.64 -2.79
C LEU A 20 -10.58 -2.62 -2.55
N GLU A 21 -10.54 -1.46 -3.21
CA GLU A 21 -11.63 -0.48 -3.13
C GLU A 21 -12.92 -1.01 -3.76
N ILE A 22 -12.82 -1.68 -4.91
CA ILE A 22 -13.98 -2.30 -5.57
C ILE A 22 -14.58 -3.40 -4.67
N TYR A 23 -13.77 -4.25 -4.05
CA TYR A 23 -14.27 -5.28 -3.12
C TYR A 23 -14.99 -4.69 -1.90
N LYS A 24 -14.51 -3.56 -1.36
CA LYS A 24 -15.22 -2.87 -0.26
C LYS A 24 -16.59 -2.36 -0.70
N GLU A 25 -16.66 -1.78 -1.88
CA GLU A 25 -17.91 -1.26 -2.43
C GLU A 25 -18.92 -2.37 -2.74
N ILE A 26 -18.44 -3.55 -3.13
CA ILE A 26 -19.28 -4.75 -3.24
C ILE A 26 -19.84 -5.13 -1.88
N LEU A 27 -19.02 -5.16 -0.82
CA LEU A 27 -19.50 -5.46 0.54
C LEU A 27 -20.44 -4.42 1.13
N LYS A 28 -20.35 -3.14 0.71
CA LYS A 28 -21.33 -2.13 1.10
C LYS A 28 -22.73 -2.42 0.55
N LYS A 29 -22.81 -3.05 -0.63
CA LYS A 29 -24.08 -3.39 -1.31
C LYS A 29 -24.57 -4.78 -0.92
N ASP A 30 -23.66 -5.73 -0.78
CA ASP A 30 -23.91 -7.09 -0.35
C ASP A 30 -22.93 -7.49 0.76
N PRO A 31 -23.28 -7.22 2.03
CA PRO A 31 -22.43 -7.56 3.18
C PRO A 31 -22.17 -9.06 3.37
N HIS A 32 -22.91 -9.94 2.69
CA HIS A 32 -22.78 -11.39 2.82
C HIS A 32 -21.89 -12.01 1.74
N ASN A 33 -21.43 -11.22 0.77
CA ASN A 33 -20.56 -11.69 -0.30
C ASN A 33 -19.26 -12.33 0.23
N SER A 34 -19.16 -13.65 0.15
CA SER A 34 -18.02 -14.40 0.66
C SER A 34 -16.74 -14.12 -0.12
N ASP A 35 -16.85 -13.97 -1.44
CA ASP A 35 -15.70 -13.79 -2.33
C ASP A 35 -15.01 -12.46 -2.07
N ALA A 36 -15.79 -11.38 -1.91
CA ALA A 36 -15.25 -10.06 -1.57
C ALA A 36 -14.58 -10.06 -0.19
N LYS A 37 -15.13 -10.77 0.81
CA LYS A 37 -14.47 -10.94 2.13
C LYS A 37 -13.14 -11.67 2.03
N ILE A 38 -13.09 -12.77 1.28
CA ILE A 38 -11.87 -13.55 1.07
C ILE A 38 -10.81 -12.71 0.36
N ALA A 39 -11.19 -12.01 -0.71
CA ALA A 39 -10.30 -11.16 -1.47
C ALA A 39 -9.73 -10.01 -0.63
N ILE A 40 -10.56 -9.32 0.16
CA ILE A 40 -10.10 -8.27 1.08
C ILE A 40 -9.12 -8.83 2.10
N ARG A 41 -9.37 -10.01 2.69
CA ARG A 41 -8.43 -10.62 3.65
C ARG A 41 -7.07 -10.92 2.99
N ARG A 42 -7.09 -11.49 1.78
CA ARG A 42 -5.88 -11.78 0.99
C ARG A 42 -5.11 -10.50 0.66
N LEU A 43 -5.78 -9.49 0.14
CA LEU A 43 -5.19 -8.22 -0.28
C LEU A 43 -4.72 -7.36 0.90
N SER A 44 -5.46 -7.36 2.01
CA SER A 44 -5.09 -6.64 3.23
C SER A 44 -3.91 -7.30 3.96
N GLY A 45 -3.81 -8.63 3.90
CA GLY A 45 -2.62 -9.37 4.35
C GLY A 45 -1.39 -9.12 3.47
N MET A 46 -1.60 -8.81 2.18
CA MET A 46 -0.55 -8.41 1.24
C MET A 46 -0.11 -6.95 1.35
N ARG A 47 -0.75 -6.12 2.20
CA ARG A 47 -0.09 -4.88 2.60
C ARG A 47 1.20 -5.30 3.27
N LYS A 48 2.32 -5.19 2.54
CA LYS A 48 3.66 -5.05 3.09
C LYS A 48 3.51 -3.90 4.07
N LYS A 49 3.23 -4.27 5.29
CA LYS A 49 3.08 -3.36 6.41
C LYS A 49 4.52 -2.91 6.56
N PHE A 50 4.83 -1.76 5.98
CA PHE A 50 6.12 -1.10 6.11
C PHE A 50 6.24 -0.62 7.57
N LEU A 51 6.19 -1.58 8.50
CA LEU A 51 6.13 -1.40 9.95
C LEU A 51 7.42 -0.79 10.47
N LYS A 52 8.49 -0.84 9.67
CA LYS A 52 9.80 -0.30 9.98
C LYS A 52 10.14 0.96 9.18
N VAL A 53 9.16 1.61 8.53
CA VAL A 53 9.43 2.91 7.91
C VAL A 53 9.76 3.91 8.99
N ASN A 54 10.94 4.53 8.86
CA ASN A 54 11.35 5.63 9.70
C ASN A 54 10.62 6.90 9.24
N SER A 55 9.51 7.23 9.91
CA SER A 55 8.70 8.41 9.59
C SER A 55 9.48 9.72 9.72
N GLN A 56 10.43 9.81 10.66
CA GLN A 56 11.26 11.01 10.81
C GLN A 56 12.13 11.24 9.58
N MET A 57 12.76 10.18 9.06
CA MET A 57 13.61 10.29 7.86
C MET A 57 12.80 10.47 6.58
N LYS A 58 11.56 9.94 6.54
CA LYS A 58 10.61 10.29 5.48
C LYS A 58 10.29 11.79 5.49
N ASP A 59 9.99 12.36 6.66
CA ASP A 59 9.67 13.79 6.77
C ASP A 59 10.89 14.67 6.50
N PHE A 60 12.09 14.22 6.88
CA PHE A 60 13.35 14.87 6.55
C PHE A 60 13.58 14.93 5.03
N PHE A 61 13.39 13.81 4.35
CA PHE A 61 13.47 13.74 2.88
C PHE A 61 12.53 14.71 2.16
N LEU A 62 11.34 14.97 2.72
CA LEU A 62 10.38 15.90 2.12
C LEU A 62 10.73 17.38 2.31
N LYS A 63 11.60 17.70 3.27
CA LYS A 63 11.93 19.08 3.68
C LYS A 63 13.32 19.53 3.29
N MET A 64 14.25 18.60 3.06
CA MET A 64 15.62 18.92 2.69
C MET A 64 15.67 19.71 1.37
N ASP A 65 16.59 20.67 1.30
CA ASP A 65 16.78 21.52 0.12
C ASP A 65 18.25 21.85 -0.13
N THR A 66 19.15 21.42 0.77
CA THR A 66 20.59 21.70 0.68
C THR A 66 21.42 20.44 0.46
N ASP A 67 22.51 20.57 -0.30
CA ASP A 67 23.44 19.45 -0.58
C ASP A 67 23.97 18.78 0.70
N VAL A 68 24.11 19.52 1.79
CA VAL A 68 24.54 18.98 3.09
C VAL A 68 23.49 18.01 3.66
N GLU A 69 22.21 18.39 3.62
CA GLU A 69 21.10 17.56 4.10
C GLU A 69 20.93 16.30 3.23
N PHE A 70 21.14 16.41 1.91
CA PHE A 70 21.16 15.24 1.02
C PHE A 70 22.25 14.24 1.41
N ASN A 71 23.47 14.73 1.68
CA ASN A 71 24.59 13.89 2.10
C ASN A 71 24.32 13.21 3.46
N GLU A 72 23.66 13.90 4.40
CA GLU A 72 23.25 13.33 5.69
C GLU A 72 22.21 12.22 5.51
N PHE A 73 21.21 12.44 4.65
CA PHE A 73 20.22 11.42 4.31
C PHE A 73 20.86 10.18 3.68
N GLU A 74 21.80 10.37 2.75
CA GLU A 74 22.54 9.28 2.09
C GLU A 74 23.36 8.45 3.10
N ARG A 75 24.08 9.12 4.01
CA ARG A 75 24.82 8.43 5.09
C ARG A 75 23.90 7.61 5.98
N TRP A 76 22.71 8.11 6.27
CA TRP A 76 21.72 7.35 7.05
C TRP A 76 21.22 6.12 6.28
N LEU A 77 20.93 6.25 4.98
CA LEU A 77 20.54 5.12 4.14
C LEU A 77 21.60 4.02 4.12
N LEU A 78 22.88 4.39 3.97
CA LEU A 78 24.00 3.45 3.97
C LEU A 78 24.16 2.71 5.32
N LYS A 79 23.91 3.39 6.45
CA LYS A 79 23.94 2.74 7.78
C LYS A 79 22.80 1.74 7.99
N ALA A 80 21.65 1.95 7.37
CA ALA A 80 20.48 1.08 7.55
C ALA A 80 20.63 -0.31 6.89
N TRP A 81 21.69 -0.52 6.10
CA TRP A 81 21.96 -1.75 5.35
C TRP A 81 23.08 -2.62 5.97
N ASN A 82 23.70 -2.17 7.06
CA ASN A 82 24.64 -2.94 7.88
C ASN A 82 23.93 -3.48 9.14
#